data_AF-A0A842YE01-F1
#
_entry.id   AF-A0A842YE01-F1
#
_cell.length_a   1.000
_cell.length_b   1.000
_cell.length_c   1.000
_cell.angle_alpha   90.00
_cell.angle_beta   90.00
_cell.angle_gamma   90.00
#
_symmetry.space_group_name_H-M   'P 1'
#
loop_
_entity.id
_entity.type
_entity.pdbx_description
1 polymer ?
#
loop_
_entity_poly.entity_id
_entity_poly.type
_entity_poly.pdbx_seq_one_letter_code
_entity_poly.pdbx_strand_id
1 'polypeptide(L)'
;MTDFINPNVKEGWTGPGRRDGTILPMKPEDDALHIDVGAKNQFEWWYFDAHLEGGYTLVAFFYAAYPNPGLDQGKIAVELTLLRPDGRKTQKIIKYKKPDFYASREKPDVKIGENYMKVEFQDDGLPVYEIFLEDE
;
A
#
# COMPACT_ATOMS: atom_id res chain seq x y z
N MET A 1 13.24 -15.53 30.00
CA MET A 1 13.80 -15.74 28.65
C MET A 1 13.19 -14.63 27.80
N THR A 2 14.02 -13.69 27.36
CA THR A 2 13.62 -12.37 26.84
C THR A 2 13.54 -12.40 25.32
N ASP A 3 12.32 -12.30 24.79
CA ASP A 3 12.10 -12.13 23.35
C ASP A 3 12.26 -10.65 22.97
N PHE A 4 13.42 -10.31 22.41
CA PHE A 4 13.65 -9.03 21.75
C PHE A 4 13.17 -9.13 20.30
N ILE A 5 11.88 -8.91 20.09
CA ILE A 5 11.33 -8.66 18.76
C ILE A 5 10.93 -7.20 18.68
N ASN A 6 11.25 -6.50 17.58
CA ASN A 6 10.72 -5.16 17.33
C ASN A 6 9.17 -5.24 17.42
N PRO A 7 8.55 -4.58 18.39
CA PRO A 7 7.18 -4.90 18.81
C PRO A 7 6.09 -4.42 17.85
N ASN A 8 6.42 -3.66 16.79
CA ASN A 8 5.42 -2.79 16.20
C ASN A 8 4.75 -3.24 14.90
N VAL A 9 5.22 -4.28 14.20
CA VAL A 9 4.42 -4.86 13.09
C VAL A 9 4.73 -6.36 12.97
N LYS A 10 3.71 -7.21 13.08
CA LYS A 10 3.83 -8.68 13.09
C LYS A 10 2.76 -9.45 12.29
N GLU A 11 1.85 -8.81 11.57
CA GLU A 11 0.74 -9.53 10.94
C GLU A 11 0.34 -8.94 9.59
N GLY A 12 0.18 -9.81 8.59
CA GLY A 12 -0.70 -9.62 7.44
C GLY A 12 -1.93 -10.52 7.63
N TRP A 13 -3.13 -9.98 7.41
CA TRP A 13 -4.38 -10.62 7.82
C TRP A 13 -5.30 -10.89 6.63
N THR A 14 -5.68 -12.16 6.44
CA THR A 14 -6.56 -12.63 5.36
C THR A 14 -7.84 -13.30 5.88
N GLY A 15 -8.11 -13.25 7.20
CA GLY A 15 -9.21 -13.97 7.88
C GLY A 15 -10.52 -13.16 8.06
N PRO A 16 -11.57 -13.72 8.71
CA PRO A 16 -12.84 -13.02 9.00
C PRO A 16 -12.97 -12.45 10.43
N GLY A 17 -12.00 -12.69 11.32
CA GLY A 17 -12.03 -12.12 12.67
C GLY A 17 -10.96 -12.67 13.60
N ARG A 18 -11.07 -12.31 14.89
CA ARG A 18 -10.31 -12.91 16.01
C ARG A 18 -10.78 -14.31 16.41
N ARG A 19 -11.85 -14.78 15.79
CA ARG A 19 -12.37 -16.14 15.98
C ARG A 19 -12.04 -16.86 14.69
N ASP A 20 -11.32 -17.97 14.85
CA ASP A 20 -10.95 -18.93 13.82
C ASP A 20 -9.77 -18.51 12.93
N GLY A 21 -8.77 -19.39 12.85
CA GLY A 21 -7.79 -19.38 11.77
C GLY A 21 -6.33 -19.46 12.24
N THR A 22 -5.65 -20.53 11.85
CA THR A 22 -4.20 -20.48 11.65
C THR A 22 -3.89 -19.31 10.73
N ILE A 23 -2.99 -18.41 11.13
CA ILE A 23 -2.49 -17.37 10.22
C ILE A 23 -1.73 -18.10 9.10
N LEU A 24 -2.30 -18.11 7.92
CA LEU A 24 -1.61 -18.57 6.73
C LEU A 24 -0.74 -17.42 6.22
N PRO A 25 0.54 -17.65 5.95
CA PRO A 25 1.37 -16.67 5.28
C PRO A 25 0.70 -16.27 3.96
N MET A 26 0.58 -14.97 3.75
CA MET A 26 0.09 -14.39 2.50
C MET A 26 1.05 -14.79 1.37
N LYS A 27 0.50 -15.28 0.25
CA LYS A 27 1.31 -15.54 -0.92
C LYS A 27 1.55 -14.24 -1.70
N PRO A 28 2.62 -14.15 -2.50
CA PRO A 28 2.86 -12.99 -3.35
C PRO A 28 1.64 -12.60 -4.22
N GLU A 29 0.96 -13.59 -4.79
CA GLU A 29 -0.22 -13.32 -5.64
C GLU A 29 -1.41 -12.72 -4.87
N ASP A 30 -1.53 -13.00 -3.56
CA ASP A 30 -2.61 -12.50 -2.71
C ASP A 30 -2.44 -11.01 -2.36
N ASP A 31 -1.25 -10.44 -2.58
CA ASP A 31 -0.92 -9.02 -2.41
C ASP A 31 -0.63 -8.30 -3.74
N ALA A 32 -0.90 -8.99 -4.86
CA ALA A 32 -0.79 -8.44 -6.21
C ALA A 32 -2.08 -7.71 -6.64
N LEU A 33 -2.19 -7.34 -7.92
CA LEU A 33 -3.38 -6.69 -8.47
C LEU A 33 -4.54 -7.68 -8.72
N HIS A 34 -5.72 -7.39 -8.18
CA HIS A 34 -6.92 -8.21 -8.28
C HIS A 34 -7.99 -7.63 -9.21
N ILE A 35 -7.98 -6.33 -9.49
CA ILE A 35 -9.00 -5.70 -10.33
C ILE A 35 -8.66 -5.71 -11.83
N ASP A 36 -9.68 -5.52 -12.64
CA ASP A 36 -9.55 -5.10 -14.04
C ASP A 36 -9.46 -3.57 -14.09
N VAL A 37 -8.27 -3.04 -14.35
CA VAL A 37 -8.00 -1.60 -14.27
C VAL A 37 -8.87 -0.80 -15.24
N GLY A 38 -9.74 0.03 -14.65
CA GLY A 38 -10.73 0.84 -15.34
C GLY A 38 -12.12 0.20 -15.43
N ALA A 39 -12.34 -0.99 -14.88
CA ALA A 39 -13.67 -1.56 -14.74
C ALA A 39 -14.51 -0.75 -13.73
N LYS A 40 -15.83 -0.81 -13.90
CA LYS A 40 -16.77 -0.14 -13.00
C LYS A 40 -16.87 -0.89 -11.67
N ASN A 41 -17.07 -0.14 -10.59
CA ASN A 41 -17.28 -0.67 -9.23
C ASN A 41 -16.15 -1.57 -8.72
N GLN A 42 -14.93 -1.39 -9.23
CA GLN A 42 -13.73 -2.05 -8.74
C GLN A 42 -12.78 -1.00 -8.19
N PHE A 43 -12.25 -1.26 -7.01
CA PHE A 43 -11.36 -0.36 -6.29
C PHE A 43 -10.27 -1.18 -5.64
N GLU A 44 -9.03 -0.73 -5.76
CA GLU A 44 -7.88 -1.42 -5.19
C GLU A 44 -6.76 -0.41 -4.96
N TRP A 45 -6.07 -0.59 -3.84
CA TRP A 45 -4.96 0.24 -3.42
C TRP A 45 -4.02 -0.52 -2.50
N TRP A 46 -2.75 -0.11 -2.52
CA TRP A 46 -1.77 -0.47 -1.50
C TRP A 46 -1.59 0.71 -0.56
N TYR A 47 -1.57 0.41 0.74
CA TYR A 47 -1.52 1.39 1.81
C TYR A 47 -0.30 1.14 2.68
N PHE A 48 0.42 2.21 2.97
CA PHE A 48 1.56 2.19 3.88
C PHE A 48 1.50 3.38 4.81
N ASP A 49 1.81 3.17 6.08
CA ASP A 49 1.98 4.24 7.05
C ASP A 49 3.19 3.99 7.94
N ALA A 50 3.77 5.08 8.43
CA ALA A 50 4.92 5.02 9.31
C ALA A 50 4.95 6.20 10.28
N HIS A 51 5.34 5.92 11.52
CA HIS A 51 5.81 6.95 12.44
C HIS A 51 7.33 7.06 12.32
N LEU A 52 7.81 8.25 11.99
CA LEU A 52 9.22 8.51 11.77
C LEU A 52 9.89 9.06 13.04
N GLU A 53 11.18 8.77 13.19
CA GLU A 53 12.03 9.43 14.18
C GLU A 53 11.97 10.95 13.94
N GLY A 54 11.58 11.71 14.97
CA GLY A 54 11.25 13.13 14.87
C GLY A 54 9.77 13.46 15.02
N GLY A 55 8.89 12.46 15.13
CA GLY A 55 7.47 12.62 15.47
C GLY A 55 6.54 12.89 14.28
N TYR A 56 7.03 12.67 13.06
CA TYR A 56 6.22 12.75 11.85
C TYR A 56 5.42 11.46 11.65
N THR A 57 4.26 11.57 11.03
CA THR A 57 3.54 10.40 10.49
C THR A 57 3.42 10.54 8.99
N LEU A 58 3.87 9.52 8.27
CA LEU A 58 3.72 9.37 6.83
C LEU A 58 2.55 8.43 6.55
N VAL A 59 1.73 8.76 5.56
CA VAL A 59 0.75 7.85 4.96
C VAL A 59 0.88 7.93 3.46
N ALA A 60 0.99 6.78 2.82
CA ALA A 60 1.23 6.61 1.40
C ALA A 60 0.19 5.66 0.79
N PHE A 61 -0.33 6.01 -0.37
CA PHE A 61 -1.20 5.15 -1.14
C PHE A 61 -0.75 5.05 -2.60
N PHE A 62 -0.84 3.84 -3.14
CA PHE A 62 -0.81 3.56 -4.57
C PHE A 62 -2.19 3.07 -4.99
N TYR A 63 -2.92 3.86 -5.78
CA TYR A 63 -4.27 3.52 -6.23
C TYR A 63 -4.25 2.98 -7.66
N ALA A 64 -4.59 1.70 -7.82
CA ALA A 64 -5.01 1.17 -9.12
C ALA A 64 -6.38 1.74 -9.52
N ALA A 65 -7.25 1.95 -8.53
CA ALA A 65 -8.54 2.62 -8.68
C ALA A 65 -8.96 3.33 -7.39
N TYR A 66 -8.70 4.64 -7.31
CA TYR A 66 -9.07 5.51 -6.19
C TYR A 66 -10.60 5.58 -6.05
N PRO A 67 -11.18 5.16 -4.91
CA PRO A 67 -12.62 5.25 -4.69
C PRO A 67 -13.03 6.70 -4.50
N ASN A 68 -13.81 7.24 -5.44
CA ASN A 68 -14.33 8.61 -5.35
C ASN A 68 -15.87 8.58 -5.29
N PRO A 69 -16.49 9.07 -4.20
CA PRO A 69 -17.94 9.12 -4.10
C PRO A 69 -18.59 9.80 -5.32
N GLY A 70 -19.59 9.16 -5.90
CA GLY A 70 -20.32 9.65 -7.07
C GLY A 70 -19.71 9.32 -8.42
N LEU A 71 -18.57 8.62 -8.48
CA LEU A 71 -18.01 8.05 -9.71
C LEU A 71 -18.08 6.52 -9.66
N ASP A 72 -18.50 5.91 -10.77
CA ASP A 72 -18.56 4.45 -10.93
C ASP A 72 -17.20 3.84 -11.32
N GLN A 73 -16.22 4.68 -11.65
CA GLN A 73 -14.87 4.29 -12.06
C GLN A 73 -13.82 5.05 -11.24
N GLY A 74 -12.95 4.30 -10.55
CA GLY A 74 -11.81 4.87 -9.83
C GLY A 74 -10.75 5.47 -10.76
N LYS A 75 -9.93 6.37 -10.24
CA LYS A 75 -8.79 6.95 -10.96
C LYS A 75 -7.49 6.35 -10.46
N ILE A 76 -6.53 6.16 -11.35
CA ILE A 76 -5.16 5.84 -10.95
C ILE A 76 -4.57 7.07 -10.27
N ALA A 77 -3.98 6.89 -9.10
CA ALA A 77 -3.39 7.98 -8.33
C ALA A 77 -2.30 7.48 -7.38
N VAL A 78 -1.45 8.39 -6.94
CA VAL A 78 -0.73 8.24 -5.67
C VAL A 78 -1.22 9.29 -4.70
N GLU A 79 -1.15 8.97 -3.40
CA GLU A 79 -1.42 9.93 -2.34
C GLU A 79 -0.32 9.89 -1.28
N LEU A 80 0.12 11.08 -0.87
CA LEU A 80 1.06 11.25 0.23
C LEU A 80 0.47 12.21 1.26
N THR A 81 0.39 11.75 2.51
CA THR A 81 0.04 12.58 3.66
C THR A 81 1.20 12.61 4.64
N LEU A 82 1.63 13.81 5.02
CA LEU A 82 2.61 14.07 6.06
C LEU A 82 1.93 14.83 7.21
N LEU A 83 1.86 14.19 8.38
CA LEU A 83 1.50 14.82 9.64
C LEU A 83 2.78 15.21 10.37
N ARG A 84 2.89 16.49 10.73
CA ARG A 84 4.05 17.06 11.41
C ARG A 84 3.86 17.07 12.94
N PRO A 85 4.94 17.02 13.73
CA PRO A 85 4.86 17.09 15.19
C PRO A 85 4.18 18.35 15.73
N ASP A 86 4.23 19.44 14.95
CA ASP A 86 3.58 20.71 15.28
C ASP A 86 2.08 20.75 14.94
N GLY A 87 1.50 19.61 14.54
CA GLY A 87 0.09 19.46 14.21
C GLY A 87 -0.28 19.82 12.77
N ARG A 88 0.66 20.30 11.94
CA ARG A 88 0.36 20.61 10.53
C ARG A 88 0.20 19.33 9.71
N LYS A 89 -0.79 19.32 8.81
CA LYS A 89 -1.01 18.27 7.81
C LYS A 89 -0.69 18.81 6.40
N THR A 90 0.07 18.05 5.63
CA THR A 90 0.19 18.22 4.17
C THR A 90 -0.36 16.94 3.52
N GLN A 91 -1.23 17.09 2.53
CA GLN A 91 -1.80 15.98 1.78
C GLN A 91 -1.78 16.32 0.29
N LYS A 92 -1.33 15.38 -0.53
CA LYS A 92 -1.24 15.50 -1.99
C LYS A 92 -1.83 14.25 -2.61
N ILE A 93 -2.73 14.42 -3.57
CA ILE A 93 -3.27 13.35 -4.41
C ILE A 93 -2.93 13.71 -5.86
N ILE A 94 -2.15 12.87 -6.53
CA ILE A 94 -1.70 13.08 -7.90
C ILE A 94 -2.33 11.99 -8.77
N LYS A 95 -3.05 12.41 -9.81
CA LYS A 95 -3.79 11.51 -10.69
C LYS A 95 -2.99 11.23 -11.96
N TYR A 96 -2.96 9.97 -12.38
CA TYR A 96 -2.23 9.52 -13.54
C TYR A 96 -3.17 8.93 -14.59
N LYS A 97 -2.64 8.77 -15.82
CA LYS A 97 -3.36 8.09 -16.90
C LYS A 97 -2.99 6.61 -16.92
N LYS A 98 -3.84 5.81 -17.57
CA LYS A 98 -3.62 4.36 -17.72
C LYS A 98 -2.24 3.98 -18.32
N PRO A 99 -1.67 4.71 -19.30
CA PRO A 99 -0.33 4.40 -19.81
C PRO A 99 0.80 4.58 -18.78
N ASP A 100 0.58 5.37 -17.73
CA ASP A 100 1.58 5.63 -16.68
C ASP A 100 1.47 4.61 -15.53
N PHE A 101 0.61 3.60 -15.67
CA PHE A 101 0.32 2.61 -14.63
C PHE A 101 0.76 1.21 -15.03
N TYR A 102 1.41 0.55 -14.09
CA TYR A 102 1.69 -0.87 -14.10
C TYR A 102 1.46 -1.44 -12.70
N ALA A 103 0.85 -2.63 -12.64
CA ALA A 103 0.85 -3.46 -11.44
C ALA A 103 0.88 -4.92 -11.85
N SER A 104 1.72 -5.72 -11.19
CA SER A 104 1.80 -7.15 -11.41
C SER A 104 0.57 -7.87 -10.84
N ARG A 105 0.18 -8.98 -11.48
CA ARG A 105 -0.82 -9.94 -10.96
C ARG A 105 -0.18 -11.12 -10.22
N GLU A 106 1.15 -11.15 -10.13
CA GLU A 106 1.90 -12.26 -9.52
C GLU A 106 2.53 -11.89 -8.19
N LYS A 107 2.83 -10.60 -7.98
CA LYS A 107 3.44 -10.10 -6.75
C LYS A 107 3.16 -8.59 -6.56
N PRO A 108 3.42 -8.05 -5.36
CA PRO A 108 3.39 -6.61 -5.08
C PRO A 108 4.51 -5.87 -5.84
N ASP A 109 4.19 -5.42 -7.04
CA ASP A 109 5.10 -4.66 -7.91
C ASP A 109 4.25 -3.67 -8.72
N VAL A 110 4.34 -2.39 -8.36
CA VAL A 110 3.46 -1.33 -8.85
C VAL A 110 4.30 -0.13 -9.25
N LYS A 111 4.02 0.43 -10.43
CA LYS A 111 4.60 1.68 -10.93
C LYS A 111 3.49 2.63 -11.36
N ILE A 112 3.53 3.88 -10.89
CA ILE A 112 2.59 4.95 -11.22
C ILE A 112 3.37 6.24 -11.51
N GLY A 113 3.55 6.56 -12.79
CA GLY A 113 4.54 7.56 -13.20
C GLY A 113 5.94 7.10 -12.79
N GLU A 114 6.71 7.94 -12.10
CA GLU A 114 8.01 7.57 -11.52
C GLU A 114 7.91 6.95 -10.12
N ASN A 115 6.74 7.03 -9.48
CA ASN A 115 6.50 6.42 -8.18
C ASN A 115 6.44 4.89 -8.31
N TYR A 116 6.98 4.18 -7.33
CA TYR A 116 6.90 2.72 -7.32
C TYR A 116 6.82 2.13 -5.92
N MET A 117 6.29 0.92 -5.87
CA MET A 117 6.52 -0.02 -4.78
C MET A 117 6.92 -1.37 -5.35
N LYS A 118 7.88 -2.02 -4.71
CA LYS A 118 8.29 -3.40 -5.03
C LYS A 118 8.58 -4.14 -3.75
N VAL A 119 8.44 -5.46 -3.79
CA VAL A 119 8.72 -6.33 -2.64
C VAL A 119 9.85 -7.31 -2.94
N GLU A 120 10.67 -7.55 -1.92
CA GLU A 120 11.63 -8.65 -1.85
C GLU A 120 11.14 -9.68 -0.83
N PHE A 121 10.89 -10.91 -1.29
CA PHE A 121 10.58 -12.05 -0.43
C PHE A 121 11.88 -12.72 0.00
N GLN A 122 11.97 -13.07 1.28
CA GLN A 122 13.14 -13.72 1.89
C GLN A 122 12.75 -15.13 2.33
N ASP A 123 13.66 -16.09 2.23
CA ASP A 123 13.40 -17.50 2.56
C ASP A 123 13.03 -17.71 4.04
N ASP A 124 13.50 -16.85 4.94
CA ASP A 124 13.33 -16.96 6.39
C ASP A 124 12.85 -15.65 7.07
N GLY A 125 12.23 -14.75 6.31
CA GLY A 125 11.85 -13.42 6.79
C GLY A 125 10.49 -12.90 6.31
N LEU A 126 10.10 -11.74 6.85
CA LEU A 126 8.97 -10.98 6.33
C LEU A 126 9.35 -10.32 4.99
N PRO A 127 8.36 -10.10 4.10
CA PRO A 127 8.59 -9.31 2.89
C PRO A 127 9.11 -7.91 3.22
N VAL A 128 10.08 -7.43 2.43
CA VAL A 128 10.61 -6.08 2.53
C VAL A 128 10.11 -5.28 1.35
N TYR A 129 9.40 -4.19 1.65
CA TYR A 129 8.90 -3.27 0.63
C TYR A 129 9.87 -2.11 0.45
N GLU A 130 10.25 -1.85 -0.80
CA GLU A 130 10.90 -0.61 -1.20
C GLU A 130 9.85 0.28 -1.86
N ILE A 131 9.71 1.50 -1.35
CA ILE A 131 8.69 2.45 -1.76
C ILE A 131 9.36 3.77 -2.11
N PHE A 132 9.01 4.30 -3.28
CA PHE A 132 9.40 5.63 -3.73
C PHE A 132 8.15 6.42 -4.11
N LEU A 133 8.00 7.60 -3.48
CA LEU A 133 6.93 8.55 -3.72
C LEU A 133 7.49 9.97 -3.78
N GLU A 134 7.14 10.69 -4.83
CA GLU A 134 7.45 12.10 -5.04
C GLU A 134 6.20 12.88 -5.47
N ASP A 135 6.12 14.16 -5.12
CA ASP A 135 4.97 15.01 -5.41
C ASP A 135 5.09 15.85 -6.70
N GLU A 136 6.01 15.43 -7.60
CA GLU A 136 6.51 16.02 -8.88
C GLU A 136 7.96 16.52 -8.84
#